data_AF-A0A653C2C6-F1
#
_entry.id   AF-A0A653C2C6-F1
#
_cell.length_a   1.000
_cell.length_b   1.000
_cell.length_c   1.000
_cell.angle_alpha   90.00
_cell.angle_beta   90.00
_cell.angle_gamma   90.00
#
_symmetry.space_group_name_H-M   'P 1'
#
loop_
_entity.id
_entity.type
_entity.pdbx_description
1 polymer ?
#
loop_
_entity_poly.entity_id
_entity_poly.type
_entity_poly.pdbx_seq_one_letter_code
_entity_poly.pdbx_strand_id
1 'polypeptide(L)'
;MHRRVHTKPFSCGVCGKSFSTKMALKTHSRIHTNEKPYQCNICNSKFTQKGTLNVHMRYHTGERPYACSCCSKKFVTKTAMKGHNCKGS
;
A
#
# COMPACT_ATOMS: atom_id res chain seq x y z
N MET A 1 -14.43 1.87 -30.03
CA MET A 1 -15.15 2.51 -28.91
C MET A 1 -14.96 1.67 -27.63
N HIS A 2 -13.96 1.94 -26.80
CA HIS A 2 -13.88 1.34 -25.46
C HIS A 2 -14.36 2.35 -24.42
N ARG A 3 -15.69 2.43 -24.25
CA ARG A 3 -16.27 3.17 -23.12
C ARG A 3 -16.16 2.25 -21.90
N ARG A 4 -14.99 2.24 -21.27
CA ARG A 4 -14.80 1.59 -19.98
C ARG A 4 -15.52 2.47 -18.96
N VAL A 5 -16.83 2.27 -18.81
CA VAL A 5 -17.58 2.85 -17.71
C VAL A 5 -16.91 2.29 -16.46
N HIS A 6 -16.19 3.13 -15.74
CA HIS A 6 -15.65 2.76 -14.43
C HIS A 6 -16.83 2.69 -13.46
N THR A 7 -17.65 1.65 -13.59
CA THR A 7 -18.71 1.35 -12.64
C THR A 7 -18.03 1.01 -11.32
N LYS A 8 -18.39 1.76 -10.29
CA LYS A 8 -17.95 1.52 -8.92
C LYS A 8 -19.20 1.16 -8.10
N PRO A 9 -19.76 -0.04 -8.29
CA PRO A 9 -21.07 -0.38 -7.74
C PRO A 9 -21.05 -0.55 -6.22
N PHE A 10 -19.87 -0.63 -5.59
CA PHE A 10 -19.74 -0.85 -4.16
C PHE A 10 -19.45 0.48 -3.45
N SER A 11 -20.45 1.07 -2.82
CA SER A 11 -20.30 2.32 -2.05
C SER A 11 -20.13 2.05 -0.55
N CYS A 12 -19.37 2.91 0.11
CA CYS A 12 -19.21 2.91 1.55
C CYS A 12 -20.39 3.64 2.19
N GLY A 13 -21.15 2.94 3.03
CA GLY A 13 -22.27 3.55 3.75
C GLY A 13 -21.90 4.65 4.75
N VAL A 14 -20.62 4.73 5.17
CA VAL A 14 -20.16 5.73 6.15
C VAL A 14 -19.73 7.04 5.49
N CYS A 15 -19.05 6.98 4.34
CA CYS A 15 -18.46 8.18 3.71
C CYS A 15 -18.81 8.34 2.23
N GLY A 16 -19.70 7.51 1.68
CA GLY A 16 -20.16 7.56 0.29
C GLY A 16 -19.11 7.16 -0.77
N LYS A 17 -17.86 6.89 -0.39
CA LYS A 17 -16.81 6.51 -1.35
C LYS A 17 -17.17 5.23 -2.08
N SER A 18 -17.05 5.27 -3.40
CA SER A 18 -17.39 4.14 -4.28
C SER A 18 -16.15 3.40 -4.76
N PHE A 19 -16.26 2.08 -4.86
CA PHE A 19 -15.21 1.13 -5.23
C PHE A 19 -15.68 0.19 -6.34
N SER A 20 -14.74 -0.25 -7.17
CA SER A 20 -15.00 -1.20 -8.26
C SER A 20 -15.18 -2.65 -7.78
N THR A 21 -14.69 -2.98 -6.57
CA THR A 21 -14.80 -4.33 -6.02
C THR A 21 -15.24 -4.32 -4.56
N LYS A 22 -15.97 -5.36 -4.15
CA LYS A 22 -16.38 -5.58 -2.76
C LYS A 22 -15.18 -5.71 -1.83
N MET A 23 -14.08 -6.31 -2.30
CA MET A 23 -12.84 -6.42 -1.52
C MET A 23 -12.24 -5.03 -1.21
N ALA A 24 -12.18 -4.14 -2.20
CA ALA A 24 -11.69 -2.78 -2.00
C ALA A 24 -12.57 -2.00 -1.01
N LEU A 25 -13.90 -2.14 -1.11
CA LEU A 25 -14.83 -1.60 -0.12
C LEU A 25 -14.57 -2.18 1.29
N LYS A 26 -14.43 -3.51 1.43
CA LYS A 26 -14.18 -4.16 2.72
C LYS A 26 -12.87 -3.68 3.36
N THR A 27 -11.79 -3.60 2.58
CA THR A 27 -10.52 -3.06 3.05
C THR A 27 -10.63 -1.59 3.43
N HIS A 28 -11.37 -0.80 2.65
CA HIS A 28 -11.64 0.60 2.97
C HIS A 28 -12.41 0.74 4.29
N SER A 29 -13.46 -0.07 4.52
CA SER A 29 -14.27 0.03 5.75
C SER A 29 -13.46 -0.13 7.04
N ARG A 30 -12.29 -0.79 6.98
CA ARG A 30 -11.36 -0.91 8.12
C ARG A 30 -10.84 0.43 8.63
N ILE A 31 -10.86 1.50 7.81
CA ILE A 31 -10.47 2.83 8.28
C ILE A 31 -11.49 3.43 9.24
N HIS A 32 -12.76 3.02 9.12
CA HIS A 32 -13.84 3.52 9.97
C HIS A 32 -13.92 2.71 11.27
N THR A 33 -13.67 1.40 11.20
CA THR A 33 -13.68 0.52 12.36
C THR A 33 -12.35 0.50 13.13
N ASN A 34 -11.30 1.13 12.59
CA ASN A 34 -9.92 1.02 13.08
C ASN A 34 -9.41 -0.43 13.21
N GLU A 35 -10.02 -1.37 12.49
CA GLU A 35 -9.64 -2.78 12.53
C GLU A 35 -8.29 -2.98 11.82
N LYS A 36 -7.30 -3.46 12.58
CA LYS A 36 -5.95 -3.75 12.08
C LYS A 36 -5.62 -5.23 12.30
N PRO A 37 -6.13 -6.12 11.45
CA PRO A 37 -6.04 -7.57 11.67
C PRO A 37 -4.62 -8.13 11.46
N TYR A 38 -3.72 -7.36 10.84
CA TYR A 38 -2.36 -7.82 10.55
C TYR A 38 -1.38 -7.22 11.54
N GLN A 39 -0.79 -8.05 12.40
CA GLN A 39 0.18 -7.62 13.40
C GLN A 39 1.60 -8.07 13.01
N CYS A 40 2.57 -7.18 13.17
CA CYS A 40 3.98 -7.53 13.13
C CYS A 40 4.35 -8.31 14.38
N ASN A 41 4.97 -9.47 14.20
CA ASN A 41 5.44 -10.32 15.29
C ASN A 41 6.75 -9.85 15.94
N ILE A 42 7.45 -8.86 15.35
CA ILE A 42 8.72 -8.34 15.87
C ILE A 42 8.48 -7.10 16.74
N CYS A 43 7.68 -6.14 16.27
CA CYS A 43 7.47 -4.87 16.98
C CYS A 43 6.01 -4.62 17.39
N ASN A 44 5.12 -5.60 17.27
CA ASN A 44 3.69 -5.51 17.59
C ASN A 44 2.90 -4.41 16.83
N SER A 45 3.50 -3.80 15.80
CA SER A 45 2.81 -2.83 14.94
C SER A 45 1.65 -3.48 14.19
N LYS A 46 0.49 -2.84 14.19
CA LYS A 46 -0.71 -3.35 13.52
C LYS A 46 -1.00 -2.60 12.21
N PHE A 47 -1.47 -3.33 11.21
CA PHE A 47 -1.73 -2.86 9.85
C PHE A 47 -3.13 -3.29 9.38
N THR A 48 -3.73 -2.46 8.52
CA THR A 48 -5.05 -2.73 7.93
C THR A 48 -4.97 -3.68 6.73
N GLN A 49 -3.79 -3.86 6.13
CA GLN A 49 -3.57 -4.66 4.92
C GLN A 49 -2.32 -5.54 5.04
N LYS A 50 -2.40 -6.77 4.51
CA LYS A 50 -1.27 -7.72 4.47
C LYS A 50 -0.10 -7.20 3.65
N GLY A 51 -0.36 -6.51 2.54
CA GLY A 51 0.68 -5.91 1.70
C GLY A 51 1.52 -4.87 2.45
N THR A 52 0.88 -4.05 3.27
CA THR A 52 1.57 -3.07 4.12
C THR A 52 2.40 -3.75 5.20
N LEU A 53 1.89 -4.80 5.84
CA LEU A 53 2.67 -5.61 6.77
C LEU A 53 3.89 -6.23 6.08
N ASN A 54 3.74 -6.82 4.89
CA ASN A 54 4.85 -7.44 4.17
C ASN A 54 5.95 -6.42 3.84
N VAL A 55 5.56 -5.24 3.34
CA VAL A 55 6.50 -4.13 3.12
C VAL A 55 7.16 -3.68 4.43
N HIS A 56 6.42 -3.65 5.53
CA HIS A 56 6.97 -3.32 6.84
C HIS A 56 8.00 -4.36 7.31
N MET A 57 7.77 -5.66 7.07
CA MET A 57 8.72 -6.72 7.45
C MET A 57 10.10 -6.55 6.79
N ARG A 58 10.16 -5.93 5.61
CA ARG A 58 11.42 -5.62 4.93
C ARG A 58 12.33 -4.67 5.72
N TYR A 59 11.78 -3.84 6.61
CA TYR A 59 12.59 -2.99 7.49
C TYR A 59 13.26 -3.81 8.60
N HIS A 60 12.66 -4.93 9.01
CA HIS A 60 13.26 -5.85 9.97
C HIS A 60 14.29 -6.77 9.30
N THR A 61 14.01 -7.26 8.10
CA THR A 61 14.93 -8.15 7.38
C THR A 61 16.05 -7.41 6.64
N GLY A 62 15.92 -6.10 6.47
CA GLY A 62 16.86 -5.29 5.67
C GLY A 62 16.69 -5.44 4.16
N GLU A 63 15.64 -6.13 3.69
CA GLU A 63 15.39 -6.35 2.26
C GLU A 63 15.11 -5.03 1.54
N ARG A 64 15.93 -4.70 0.54
CA ARG A 64 15.78 -3.48 -0.28
C ARG A 64 15.82 -3.83 -1.77
N PRO A 65 14.70 -4.32 -2.33
CA PRO A 65 14.66 -4.85 -3.69
C PRO A 65 14.66 -3.77 -4.77
N TYR A 66 14.43 -2.50 -4.41
CA TYR A 66 14.35 -1.41 -5.38
C TYR A 66 15.65 -0.63 -5.40
N ALA A 67 16.42 -0.74 -6.48
CA ALA A 67 17.66 0.02 -6.65
C ALA A 67 17.44 1.20 -7.60
N CYS A 68 17.98 2.37 -7.25
CA CYS A 68 18.13 3.48 -8.17
C CYS A 68 19.22 3.14 -9.18
N SER A 69 18.91 3.25 -10.48
CA SER A 69 19.85 2.96 -11.57
C SER A 69 20.99 3.98 -11.67
N CYS A 70 20.79 5.21 -11.17
CA CYS A 70 21.74 6.32 -11.33
C CYS A 70 22.73 6.46 -10.17
N CYS A 71 22.39 6.01 -8.95
CA CYS A 71 23.29 6.12 -7.78
C CYS A 71 23.40 4.83 -6.94
N SER A 72 22.88 3.70 -7.45
CA SER A 72 22.90 2.39 -6.79
C SER A 72 22.26 2.32 -5.38
N LYS A 73 21.60 3.40 -4.92
CA LYS A 73 20.90 3.43 -3.64
C LYS A 73 19.72 2.46 -3.66
N LYS A 74 19.61 1.63 -2.62
CA LYS A 74 18.54 0.63 -2.47
C LYS A 74 17.47 1.10 -1.49
N PHE A 75 16.21 0.82 -1.83
CA PHE A 75 15.00 1.24 -1.13
C PHE A 75 14.10 0.05 -0.83
N VAL A 76 13.38 0.14 0.29
CA VAL A 76 12.41 -0.87 0.72
C VAL A 76 11.13 -0.86 -0.14
N THR A 77 10.75 0.31 -0.65
CA THR A 77 9.55 0.51 -1.47
C THR A 77 9.84 1.21 -2.79
N LYS A 78 9.05 0.88 -3.82
CA LYS A 78 9.12 1.55 -5.13
C LYS A 78 8.79 3.04 -5.02
N THR A 79 7.86 3.41 -4.14
CA THR A 79 7.50 4.82 -3.92
C THR A 79 8.67 5.61 -3.35
N ALA A 80 9.40 5.07 -2.38
CA ALA A 80 10.61 5.70 -1.85
C ALA A 80 11.70 5.84 -2.91
N MET A 81 11.90 4.82 -3.76
CA MET A 81 12.82 4.91 -4.90
C MET A 81 12.38 5.94 -5.94
N LYS A 82 11.08 6.06 -6.24
CA LYS A 82 10.57 7.06 -7.20
C LYS A 82 10.65 8.49 -6.66
N GLY A 83 10.42 8.68 -5.36
CA GLY A 83 10.55 9.98 -4.70
C GLY A 83 12.01 10.37 -4.47
N HIS A 84 12.94 9.43 -4.60
CA HIS A 84 14.35 9.72 -4.59
C HIS A 84 14.74 10.45 -5.88
N ASN A 85 14.99 11.74 -5.75
CA ASN A 85 15.55 12.54 -6.82
C ASN A 85 17.03 12.17 -7.02
N CYS A 86 17.32 11.33 -8.01
CA CYS A 86 18.69 11.05 -8.41
C CYS A 86 19.14 12.22 -9.31
N LYS A 87 19.94 13.12 -8.73
CA LYS A 87 20.73 14.04 -9.52
C LYS A 87 21.86 13.20 -10.14
N GLY A 88 21.62 12.66 -11.32
CA GLY A 88 22.72 12.21 -12.17
C GLY A 88 23.57 13.43 -12.49
N SER A 89 24.88 13.32 -12.31
CA SER A 89 25.83 14.28 -12.86
C SER A 89 25.69 14.35 -14.38
#